data_AF-A0A5M9JFE7-F1
#
_entry.id   AF-A0A5M9JFE7-F1
#
_cell.length_a   1.000
_cell.length_b   1.000
_cell.length_c   1.000
_cell.angle_alpha   90.00
_cell.angle_beta   90.00
_cell.angle_gamma   90.00
#
_symmetry.space_group_name_H-M   'P 1'
#
loop_
_entity.id
_entity.type
_entity.pdbx_description
1 polymer ?
#
loop_
_entity_poly.entity_id
_entity_poly.type
_entity_poly.pdbx_seq_one_letter_code
_entity_poly.pdbx_strand_id
1 'polypeptide(L)'
;MSRWFRSAAKAAPAMVGEDEEQHLRSVEGAMLKLLNDDIEEADKLLKKQDSSYHHLGRGISGFLSAMLGVEKDLLKEAAVILQEAENKSWEDMKKAQKEPTAFQSHIYPQGTEYLLCYSVAQLTSAITAVLSGSITEAVKGFL
;
A
#
# COMPACT_ATOMS: atom_id res chain seq x y z
N MET A 1 -27.88 14.99 30.45
CA MET A 1 -26.59 15.42 29.86
C MET A 1 -26.08 14.30 28.96
N SER A 2 -25.41 14.65 27.85
CA SER A 2 -24.69 13.81 26.88
C SER A 2 -25.47 12.81 25.98
N ARG A 3 -26.31 13.32 25.08
CA ARG A 3 -26.64 12.67 23.78
C ARG A 3 -26.60 13.70 22.65
N TRP A 4 -25.41 14.17 22.30
CA TRP A 4 -25.15 14.95 21.09
C TRP A 4 -23.71 14.65 20.68
N PHE A 5 -23.46 14.38 19.40
CA PHE A 5 -22.18 13.89 18.83
C PHE A 5 -21.97 12.37 18.84
N ARG A 6 -22.88 11.61 18.21
CA ARG A 6 -22.41 10.54 17.31
C ARG A 6 -22.52 11.10 15.90
N SER A 7 -21.43 11.70 15.43
CA SER A 7 -21.26 11.91 13.99
C SER A 7 -21.42 10.53 13.32
N ALA A 8 -22.22 10.45 12.27
CA ALA A 8 -22.32 9.26 11.45
C ALA A 8 -20.98 9.08 10.72
N ALA A 9 -19.99 8.55 11.44
CA ALA A 9 -18.81 7.98 10.81
C ALA A 9 -19.35 6.90 9.87
N LYS A 10 -19.22 7.14 8.56
CA LYS A 10 -19.54 6.18 7.52
C LYS A 10 -18.90 4.86 7.94
N ALA A 11 -19.71 3.84 8.23
CA ALA A 11 -19.19 2.56 8.68
C ALA A 11 -18.17 2.12 7.64
N ALA A 12 -16.91 1.98 8.06
CA ALA A 12 -15.87 1.50 7.18
C ALA A 12 -16.33 0.11 6.69
N PRO A 13 -16.18 -0.21 5.39
CA PRO A 13 -16.59 -1.51 4.88
C PRO A 13 -15.94 -2.61 5.71
N ALA A 14 -16.71 -3.64 6.05
CA ALA A 14 -16.21 -4.80 6.77
C ALA A 14 -15.06 -5.41 5.97
N MET A 15 -13.98 -5.79 6.64
CA MET A 15 -12.88 -6.50 5.99
C MET A 15 -13.32 -7.94 5.81
N VAL A 16 -13.53 -8.36 4.57
CA VAL A 16 -13.98 -9.72 4.21
C VAL A 16 -12.88 -10.36 3.37
N GLY A 17 -12.43 -11.54 3.76
CA GLY A 17 -11.29 -12.20 3.10
C GLY A 17 -11.45 -12.39 1.59
N GLU A 18 -12.67 -12.65 1.10
CA GLU A 18 -12.96 -12.78 -0.34
C GLU A 18 -12.72 -11.48 -1.11
N ASP A 19 -13.08 -10.33 -0.53
CA ASP A 19 -12.87 -9.01 -1.14
C ASP A 19 -11.36 -8.67 -1.18
N GLU A 20 -10.63 -9.02 -0.11
CA GLU A 20 -9.18 -8.83 -0.04
C GLU A 20 -8.44 -9.70 -1.08
N GLU A 21 -8.89 -10.94 -1.31
CA GLU A 21 -8.32 -11.80 -2.35
C GLU A 21 -8.53 -11.20 -3.75
N GLN A 22 -9.71 -10.64 -4.02
CA GLN A 22 -9.98 -9.95 -5.29
C GLN A 22 -9.07 -8.73 -5.47
N HIS A 23 -8.83 -7.97 -4.40
CA HIS A 23 -7.90 -6.85 -4.44
C HIS A 23 -6.47 -7.30 -4.75
N LEU A 24 -6.00 -8.39 -4.15
CA LEU A 24 -4.67 -8.97 -4.44
C LEU A 24 -4.55 -9.41 -5.90
N ARG A 25 -5.53 -10.15 -6.43
CA ARG A 25 -5.55 -10.58 -7.84
C ARG A 25 -5.57 -9.40 -8.82
N SER A 26 -6.28 -8.33 -8.48
CA SER A 26 -6.30 -7.09 -9.27
C SER A 26 -4.91 -6.46 -9.34
N VAL A 27 -4.21 -6.36 -8.21
CA VAL A 27 -2.85 -5.80 -8.14
C VAL A 27 -1.84 -6.69 -8.85
N GLU A 28 -1.94 -8.01 -8.68
CA GLU A 28 -1.11 -8.98 -9.42
C GLU A 28 -1.25 -8.77 -10.94
N GLY A 29 -2.48 -8.66 -11.44
CA GLY A 29 -2.74 -8.37 -12.85
C GLY A 29 -2.09 -7.07 -13.31
N ALA A 30 -2.12 -6.01 -12.50
CA ALA A 30 -1.45 -4.76 -12.81
C ALA A 30 0.08 -4.87 -12.78
N MET A 31 0.65 -5.61 -11.83
CA MET A 31 2.09 -5.84 -11.75
C MET A 31 2.60 -6.66 -12.95
N LEU A 32 1.83 -7.65 -13.41
CA LEU A 32 2.15 -8.39 -14.64
C LEU A 32 2.13 -7.48 -15.88
N LYS A 33 1.25 -6.48 -15.93
CA LYS A 33 1.24 -5.47 -17.00
C LYS A 33 2.50 -4.61 -16.96
N LEU A 34 2.88 -4.14 -15.78
CA LEU A 34 4.11 -3.38 -15.59
C LEU A 34 5.36 -4.16 -16.01
N LEU A 35 5.43 -5.47 -15.69
CA LEU A 35 6.54 -6.34 -16.12
C LEU A 35 6.59 -6.57 -17.64
N ASN A 36 5.50 -6.31 -18.36
CA ASN A 36 5.43 -6.34 -19.82
C ASN A 36 5.60 -4.93 -20.45
N ASP A 37 6.17 -3.98 -19.69
CA ASP A 37 6.35 -2.57 -20.08
C ASP A 37 5.03 -1.81 -20.37
N ASP A 38 3.88 -2.35 -19.96
CA ASP A 38 2.56 -1.72 -20.09
C ASP A 38 2.23 -0.90 -18.83
N ILE A 39 3.01 0.17 -18.62
CA ILE A 39 2.94 1.03 -17.43
C ILE A 39 1.59 1.78 -17.35
N GLU A 40 1.06 2.22 -18.49
CA GLU A 40 -0.20 2.95 -18.54
C GLU A 40 -1.39 2.09 -18.09
N GLU A 41 -1.48 0.85 -18.58
CA GLU A 41 -2.57 -0.05 -18.20
C GLU A 41 -2.41 -0.53 -16.75
N ALA A 42 -1.17 -0.75 -16.29
CA ALA A 42 -0.88 -1.03 -14.90
C ALA A 42 -1.38 0.09 -13.97
N ASP A 43 -1.05 1.35 -14.28
CA ASP A 43 -1.49 2.50 -13.48
C ASP A 43 -3.02 2.66 -13.48
N LYS A 44 -3.68 2.48 -14.64
CA LYS A 44 -5.15 2.47 -14.72
C LYS A 44 -5.76 1.40 -13.84
N LEU A 45 -5.22 0.17 -13.84
CA LEU A 45 -5.71 -0.91 -13.00
C LEU A 45 -5.52 -0.60 -11.51
N LEU A 46 -4.35 -0.10 -11.14
CA LEU A 46 -4.03 0.25 -9.76
C LEU A 46 -4.88 1.41 -9.23
N LYS A 47 -5.31 2.34 -10.09
CA LYS A 47 -6.16 3.47 -9.72
C LYS A 47 -7.64 3.13 -9.55
N LYS A 48 -8.10 1.93 -9.96
CA LYS A 48 -9.53 1.54 -9.89
C LYS A 48 -10.07 1.36 -8.48
N GLN A 49 -9.23 0.98 -7.52
CA GLN A 49 -9.65 0.61 -6.17
C GLN A 49 -8.76 1.27 -5.11
N ASP A 50 -9.30 1.43 -3.90
CA ASP A 50 -8.64 2.09 -2.77
C ASP A 50 -8.42 1.12 -1.60
N SER A 51 -7.69 0.03 -1.86
CA SER A 51 -7.19 -0.88 -0.82
C SER A 51 -5.69 -0.68 -0.56
N SER A 52 -5.19 -1.19 0.56
CA SER A 52 -3.76 -1.08 0.91
C SER A 52 -2.87 -1.75 -0.14
N TYR A 53 -3.32 -2.86 -0.74
CA TYR A 53 -2.63 -3.51 -1.86
C TYR A 53 -2.50 -2.61 -3.09
N HIS A 54 -3.55 -1.86 -3.43
CA HIS A 54 -3.51 -0.95 -4.59
C HIS A 54 -2.57 0.22 -4.32
N HIS A 55 -2.56 0.77 -3.11
CA HIS A 55 -1.62 1.83 -2.74
C HIS A 55 -0.17 1.35 -2.80
N LEU A 56 0.10 0.17 -2.25
CA LEU A 56 1.41 -0.46 -2.35
C LEU A 56 1.82 -0.66 -3.83
N GLY A 57 0.92 -1.22 -4.64
CA GLY A 57 1.14 -1.43 -6.06
C GLY A 57 1.44 -0.13 -6.82
N ARG A 58 0.75 0.97 -6.52
CA ARG A 58 1.05 2.30 -7.10
C ARG A 58 2.44 2.79 -6.71
N GLY A 59 2.81 2.66 -5.43
CA GLY A 59 4.12 3.07 -4.95
C GLY A 59 5.25 2.28 -5.61
N ILE A 60 5.11 0.95 -5.69
CA ILE A 60 6.06 0.07 -6.38
C ILE A 60 6.12 0.39 -7.89
N SER A 61 4.96 0.61 -8.52
CA SER A 61 4.89 0.98 -9.94
C SER A 61 5.59 2.29 -10.22
N GLY A 62 5.36 3.31 -9.40
CA GLY A 62 6.02 4.62 -9.49
C GLY A 62 7.53 4.50 -9.29
N PHE A 63 7.96 3.72 -8.29
CA PHE A 63 9.36 3.43 -8.06
C PHE A 63 10.03 2.76 -9.26
N LEU A 64 9.44 1.69 -9.80
CA LEU A 64 9.99 0.96 -10.96
C LEU A 64 10.03 1.85 -12.21
N SER A 65 8.99 2.65 -12.44
CA SER A 65 8.95 3.60 -13.56
C SER A 65 10.03 4.68 -13.44
N ALA A 66 10.22 5.24 -12.25
CA ALA A 66 11.26 6.22 -11.97
C ALA A 66 12.68 5.63 -12.17
N MET A 67 12.87 4.35 -11.82
CA MET A 67 14.12 3.63 -12.01
C MET A 67 14.43 3.36 -13.48
N LEU A 68 13.43 2.99 -14.28
CA LEU A 68 13.58 2.75 -15.72
C LEU A 68 13.79 4.06 -16.51
N GLY A 69 13.12 5.15 -16.11
CA GLY A 69 13.27 6.48 -16.73
C GLY A 69 14.49 7.28 -16.27
N VAL A 70 15.15 6.87 -15.19
CA VAL A 70 16.24 7.60 -14.51
C VAL A 70 15.80 9.02 -14.09
N GLU A 71 14.53 9.18 -13.72
CA GLU A 71 13.94 10.48 -13.39
C GLU A 71 13.89 10.69 -11.88
N LYS A 72 14.77 11.56 -11.38
CA LYS A 72 14.87 11.86 -9.93
C LYS A 72 13.62 12.51 -9.35
N ASP A 73 12.86 13.25 -10.14
CA ASP A 73 11.63 13.88 -9.66
C ASP A 73 10.50 12.86 -9.52
N LEU A 74 10.46 11.82 -10.36
CA LEU A 74 9.53 10.69 -10.19
C LEU A 74 9.88 9.85 -8.95
N LEU A 75 11.14 9.78 -8.52
CA LEU A 75 11.51 9.13 -7.25
C LEU A 75 10.90 9.84 -6.04
N LYS A 76 10.79 11.18 -6.07
CA LYS A 76 10.15 11.93 -4.98
C LYS A 76 8.65 11.67 -4.95
N GLU A 77 8.00 11.63 -6.11
CA GLU A 77 6.58 11.29 -6.22
C GLU A 77 6.32 9.85 -5.73
N ALA A 78 7.16 8.89 -6.15
CA ALA A 78 7.09 7.51 -5.68
C ALA A 78 7.23 7.42 -4.15
N ALA A 79 8.16 8.19 -3.55
CA ALA A 79 8.33 8.24 -2.10
C ALA A 79 7.06 8.74 -1.36
N VAL A 80 6.37 9.75 -1.92
CA VAL A 80 5.09 10.24 -1.36
C VAL A 80 4.03 9.14 -1.42
N ILE A 81 3.87 8.47 -2.56
CA ILE A 81 2.88 7.40 -2.73
C ILE A 81 3.20 6.20 -1.82
N LEU A 82 4.48 5.84 -1.67
CA LEU A 82 4.90 4.78 -0.74
C LEU A 82 4.58 5.14 0.72
N GLN A 83 4.78 6.41 1.12
CA GLN A 83 4.41 6.87 2.46
C GLN A 83 2.90 6.80 2.70
N GLU A 84 2.08 7.09 1.69
CA GLU A 84 0.62 6.91 1.76
C GLU A 84 0.26 5.42 1.90
N ALA A 85 0.94 4.55 1.16
CA ALA A 85 0.76 3.09 1.26
C ALA A 85 1.13 2.56 2.65
N GLU A 86 2.21 3.06 3.25
CA GLU A 86 2.60 2.72 4.63
C GLU A 86 1.51 3.11 5.63
N ASN A 87 1.04 4.36 5.58
CA ASN A 87 0.01 4.86 6.50
C ASN A 87 -1.28 4.05 6.37
N LYS A 88 -1.73 3.82 5.13
CA LYS A 88 -2.95 3.05 4.86
C LYS A 88 -2.82 1.60 5.33
N SER A 89 -1.71 0.93 5.03
CA SER A 89 -1.47 -0.45 5.48
C SER A 89 -1.40 -0.55 7.00
N TRP A 90 -0.82 0.44 7.68
CA TRP A 90 -0.77 0.49 9.13
C TRP A 90 -2.15 0.70 9.77
N GLU A 91 -2.97 1.57 9.20
CA GLU A 91 -4.35 1.79 9.62
C GLU A 91 -5.21 0.54 9.42
N ASP A 92 -5.09 -0.08 8.25
CA ASP A 92 -5.80 -1.31 7.88
C ASP A 92 -5.39 -2.49 8.76
N MET A 93 -4.09 -2.62 9.10
CA MET A 93 -3.60 -3.60 10.08
C MET A 93 -4.30 -3.42 11.45
N LYS A 94 -4.32 -2.18 11.97
CA LYS A 94 -4.95 -1.87 13.26
C LYS A 94 -6.46 -2.08 13.24
N LYS A 95 -7.09 -1.87 12.09
CA LYS A 95 -8.52 -2.13 11.89
C LYS A 95 -8.79 -3.63 11.86
N ALA A 96 -8.02 -4.39 11.08
CA ALA A 96 -8.15 -5.83 10.96
C ALA A 96 -8.04 -6.51 12.32
N GLN A 97 -7.09 -6.12 13.16
CA GLN A 97 -6.94 -6.65 14.53
C GLN A 97 -8.16 -6.46 15.45
N LYS A 98 -9.06 -5.54 15.11
CA LYS A 98 -10.27 -5.24 15.89
C LYS A 98 -11.54 -5.80 15.24
N GLU A 99 -11.45 -6.25 14.00
CA GLU A 99 -12.59 -6.62 13.17
C GLU A 99 -12.75 -8.14 13.15
N PRO A 100 -13.79 -8.73 13.74
CA PRO A 100 -13.95 -10.19 13.78
C PRO A 100 -14.10 -10.85 12.41
N THR A 101 -14.50 -10.09 11.38
CA THR A 101 -14.70 -10.60 10.01
C THR A 101 -13.43 -10.60 9.17
N ALA A 102 -12.38 -9.89 9.61
CA ALA A 102 -11.14 -9.81 8.84
C ALA A 102 -10.48 -11.18 8.74
N PHE A 103 -9.76 -11.39 7.63
CA PHE A 103 -9.13 -12.67 7.35
C PHE A 103 -8.16 -13.10 8.46
N GLN A 104 -8.29 -14.35 8.92
CA GLN A 104 -7.37 -14.94 9.88
C GLN A 104 -6.93 -16.30 9.35
N SER A 105 -5.61 -16.47 9.19
CA SER A 105 -5.02 -17.77 8.86
C SER A 105 -4.82 -18.63 10.12
N HIS A 106 -4.57 -19.92 9.92
CA HIS A 106 -4.26 -20.82 11.04
C HIS A 106 -2.88 -20.59 11.68
N ILE A 107 -1.96 -19.95 10.96
CA ILE A 107 -0.54 -19.84 11.33
C ILE A 107 -0.10 -18.41 11.65
N TYR A 108 -0.81 -17.41 11.12
CA TYR A 108 -0.53 -15.99 11.32
C TYR A 108 -1.73 -15.27 11.94
N PRO A 109 -1.48 -14.30 12.84
CA PRO A 109 -2.54 -13.49 13.41
C PRO A 109 -3.22 -12.62 12.34
N GLN A 110 -4.41 -12.16 12.69
CA GLN A 110 -5.22 -11.29 11.83
C GLN A 110 -4.49 -9.97 11.51
N GLY A 111 -4.58 -9.56 10.25
CA GLY A 111 -3.95 -8.33 9.74
C GLY A 111 -2.47 -8.47 9.38
N THR A 112 -1.93 -9.70 9.35
CA THR A 112 -0.54 -9.96 8.94
C THR A 112 -0.28 -9.55 7.48
N GLU A 113 -1.28 -9.68 6.62
CA GLU A 113 -1.25 -9.27 5.22
C GLU A 113 -0.98 -7.76 5.06
N TYR A 114 -1.56 -6.93 5.92
CA TYR A 114 -1.32 -5.49 5.94
C TYR A 114 0.04 -5.15 6.55
N LEU A 115 0.46 -5.90 7.58
CA LEU A 115 1.80 -5.74 8.13
C LEU A 115 2.88 -6.06 7.08
N LEU A 116 2.68 -7.09 6.27
CA LEU A 116 3.57 -7.41 5.15
C LEU A 116 3.59 -6.27 4.13
N CYS A 117 2.42 -5.72 3.75
CA CYS A 117 2.34 -4.57 2.85
C CYS A 117 3.10 -3.35 3.40
N TYR A 118 2.94 -3.07 4.69
CA TYR A 118 3.66 -2.01 5.39
C TYR A 118 5.18 -2.21 5.32
N SER A 119 5.67 -3.41 5.66
CA SER A 119 7.10 -3.71 5.61
C SER A 119 7.67 -3.61 4.20
N VAL A 120 6.94 -4.07 3.18
CA VAL A 120 7.39 -3.94 1.78
C VAL A 120 7.40 -2.48 1.34
N ALA A 121 6.41 -1.68 1.73
CA ALA A 121 6.38 -0.25 1.46
C ALA A 121 7.59 0.45 2.09
N GLN A 122 7.87 0.20 3.38
CA GLN A 122 9.01 0.78 4.09
C GLN A 122 10.35 0.42 3.45
N LEU A 123 10.56 -0.85 3.09
CA LEU A 123 11.79 -1.27 2.41
C LEU A 123 11.95 -0.56 1.06
N THR A 124 10.86 -0.43 0.31
CA THR A 124 10.86 0.27 -0.98
C THR A 124 11.10 1.76 -0.81
N SER A 125 10.53 2.39 0.23
CA SER A 125 10.79 3.78 0.62
C SER A 125 12.25 4.01 0.95
N ALA A 126 12.87 3.10 1.72
CA ALA A 126 14.28 3.17 2.07
C ALA A 126 15.16 3.12 0.81
N ILE A 127 14.89 2.18 -0.09
CA ILE A 127 15.61 2.05 -1.37
C ILE A 127 15.44 3.32 -2.22
N THR A 128 14.21 3.84 -2.32
CA THR A 128 13.89 5.07 -3.05
C THR A 128 14.67 6.26 -2.50
N ALA A 129 14.77 6.38 -1.17
CA ALA A 129 15.52 7.44 -0.50
C ALA A 129 17.04 7.33 -0.71
N VAL A 130 17.59 6.11 -0.73
CA VAL A 130 19.01 5.90 -1.08
C VAL A 130 19.29 6.37 -2.50
N LEU A 131 18.43 6.00 -3.45
CA LEU A 131 18.62 6.29 -4.87
C LEU A 131 18.36 7.76 -5.22
N SER A 132 17.50 8.45 -4.45
CA SER A 132 17.31 9.90 -4.57
C SER A 132 18.49 10.71 -4.02
N GLY A 133 19.39 10.08 -3.24
CA GLY A 133 20.53 10.73 -2.58
C GLY A 133 20.23 11.24 -1.17
N SER A 134 19.08 10.87 -0.59
CA SER A 134 18.63 11.28 0.75
C SER A 134 19.00 10.25 1.81
N ILE A 135 20.28 10.20 2.21
CA ILE A 135 20.78 9.22 3.21
C ILE A 135 20.03 9.33 4.55
N THR A 136 19.63 10.53 4.95
CA THR A 136 18.86 10.78 6.19
C THR A 136 17.45 10.21 6.16
N GLU A 137 16.80 10.15 5.00
CA GLU A 137 15.48 9.51 4.87
C GLU A 137 15.63 7.99 4.72
N ALA A 138 16.68 7.52 4.05
CA ALA A 138 16.97 6.09 3.96
C ALA A 138 17.09 5.44 5.33
N VAL A 139 17.78 6.08 6.28
CA VAL A 139 17.95 5.58 7.66
C VAL A 139 16.61 5.41 8.39
N LYS A 140 15.59 6.22 8.09
CA LYS A 140 14.26 6.07 8.71
C LYS A 140 13.49 4.86 8.23
N GLY A 141 13.75 4.36 7.02
CA GLY A 141 13.12 3.15 6.50
C GLY A 141 13.84 1.85 6.92
N PHE A 142 15.08 1.96 7.41
CA PHE A 142 15.84 0.83 7.96
C PHE A 142 15.69 0.65 9.49
N LEU A 143 15.12 1.65 10.18
CA LEU A 143 14.89 1.67 11.64
C LEU A 143 13.40 1.50 11.95
#